data_AF-A0A7W6TKI6-F1
#
_entry.id   AF-A0A7W6TKI6-F1
#
_cell.length_a   1.000
_cell.length_b   1.000
_cell.length_c   1.000
_cell.angle_alpha   90.00
_cell.angle_beta   90.00
_cell.angle_gamma   90.00
#
_symmetry.space_group_name_H-M   'P 1'
#
loop_
_entity.id
_entity.type
_entity.pdbx_description
1 polymer ?
#
loop_
_entity_poly.entity_id
_entity_poly.type
_entity_poly.pdbx_seq_one_letter_code
_entity_poly.pdbx_strand_id
1 'polypeptide(L)' 'MITDFAQRLADCPDITTEQLEAVSLYLCAKLNRERAEDRAISFLTVKSKRLVEESLLLRIEKMRSLDKDAV' A
#
# COMPACT_ATOMS: atom_id res chain seq x y z
N MET A 1 -1.53 -2.89 -15.57
CA MET A 1 -1.88 -1.56 -15.02
C MET A 1 -1.56 -1.55 -13.52
N ILE A 2 -1.34 -0.38 -12.87
CA ILE A 2 -1.04 -0.31 -11.41
C ILE A 2 -2.13 -1.03 -10.58
N THR A 3 -3.36 -0.99 -11.06
CA THR A 3 -4.53 -1.67 -10.48
C THR A 3 -4.37 -3.19 -10.42
N ASP A 4 -3.83 -3.83 -11.45
CA ASP A 4 -3.68 -5.30 -11.46
C ASP A 4 -2.65 -5.76 -10.43
N PHE A 5 -1.55 -5.01 -10.28
CA PHE A 5 -0.55 -5.30 -9.26
C PHE A 5 -1.07 -5.05 -7.85
N ALA A 6 -1.84 -3.97 -7.66
CA ALA A 6 -2.44 -3.67 -6.36
C ALA A 6 -3.43 -4.77 -5.96
N GLN A 7 -4.23 -5.24 -6.91
CA GLN A 7 -5.16 -6.35 -6.69
C GLN A 7 -4.42 -7.64 -6.31
N ARG A 8 -3.36 -8.00 -7.03
CA ARG A 8 -2.55 -9.20 -6.71
C ARG A 8 -1.90 -9.12 -5.33
N LEU A 9 -1.46 -7.93 -4.91
CA LEU A 9 -0.88 -7.73 -3.58
C LEU A 9 -1.98 -7.74 -2.49
N ALA A 10 -3.14 -7.14 -2.76
CA ALA A 10 -4.30 -7.20 -1.89
C ALA A 10 -4.77 -8.64 -1.66
N ASP A 11 -4.69 -9.50 -2.69
CA ASP A 11 -5.14 -10.89 -2.68
C ASP A 11 -4.08 -11.88 -2.21
N CYS A 12 -2.86 -11.42 -1.92
CA CYS A 12 -1.77 -12.28 -1.47
C CYS A 12 -2.02 -12.74 -0.03
N PRO A 13 -2.24 -14.06 0.21
CA PRO A 13 -2.55 -14.58 1.54
C PRO A 13 -1.33 -14.60 2.47
N ASP A 14 -0.13 -14.61 1.91
CA ASP A 14 1.14 -14.67 2.66
C ASP A 14 1.54 -13.32 3.27
N ILE A 15 0.84 -12.24 2.89
CA ILE A 15 1.14 -10.88 3.33
C ILE A 15 -0.04 -10.35 4.14
N THR A 16 0.18 -10.09 5.42
CA THR A 16 -0.86 -9.54 6.29
C THR A 16 -1.10 -8.06 6.03
N THR A 17 -2.24 -7.54 6.49
CA THR A 17 -2.56 -6.11 6.32
C THR A 17 -1.59 -5.24 7.12
N GLU A 18 -1.23 -5.67 8.32
CA GLU A 18 -0.26 -5.00 9.18
C GLU A 18 1.13 -4.92 8.53
N GLN A 19 1.53 -5.96 7.79
CA GLN A 19 2.78 -5.93 7.02
C GLN A 19 2.73 -4.89 5.89
N LEU A 20 1.61 -4.76 5.17
CA LEU A 20 1.44 -3.71 4.16
C LEU A 20 1.44 -2.31 4.78
N GLU A 21 0.79 -2.13 5.94
CA GLU A 21 0.81 -0.87 6.68
C GLU A 21 2.21 -0.49 7.14
N ALA A 22 2.97 -1.45 7.67
CA ALA A 22 4.37 -1.24 8.07
C ALA A 22 5.24 -0.81 6.88
N VAL A 23 5.04 -1.43 5.71
CA VAL A 23 5.72 -1.04 4.46
C VAL A 23 5.31 0.37 4.03
N SER A 24 4.02 0.72 4.13
CA SER A 24 3.52 2.07 3.82
C SER A 24 4.19 3.14 4.70
N LEU A 25 4.25 2.89 6.02
CA LEU A 25 4.92 3.77 6.98
C LEU A 25 6.41 3.94 6.65
N TYR A 26 7.10 2.84 6.33
CA TYR A 26 8.50 2.87 5.92
C TYR A 26 8.71 3.72 4.66
N LEU A 27 7.88 3.55 3.62
CA LEU A 27 8.00 4.30 2.37
C LEU A 27 7.75 5.79 2.57
N CYS A 28 6.77 6.16 3.41
CA CYS A 28 6.52 7.54 3.83
C CYS A 28 7.75 8.13 4.54
N ALA A 29 8.31 7.43 5.53
CA ALA A 29 9.48 7.87 6.27
C ALA A 29 10.69 8.06 5.34
N LYS A 30 10.89 7.15 4.38
CA LYS A 30 11.95 7.24 3.37
C LYS A 30 11.81 8.50 2.51
N LEU A 31 10.62 8.77 1.95
CA LEU A 31 10.39 9.95 1.12
C LEU A 31 10.57 11.25 1.89
N ASN A 32 10.11 11.28 3.15
CA ASN A 32 10.30 12.43 4.03
C ASN A 32 11.79 12.69 4.29
N ARG A 33 12.57 11.62 4.49
CA ARG A 33 14.02 11.71 4.67
C ARG A 33 14.72 12.20 3.40
N GLU A 34 14.37 11.67 2.23
CA GLU A 34 14.92 12.13 0.94
C GLU A 34 14.67 13.62 0.75
N ARG A 35 13.46 14.11 1.07
CA ARG A 35 13.12 15.53 1.02
C ARG A 35 13.90 16.37 2.05
N ALA A 36 14.02 15.88 3.29
CA ALA A 36 14.72 16.61 4.36
C ALA A 36 16.24 16.72 4.11
N GLU A 37 16.81 15.74 3.43
CA GLU A 37 18.24 15.69 3.09
C GLU A 37 18.55 16.31 1.70
N ASP A 38 17.56 16.97 1.06
CA ASP A 38 17.64 17.53 -0.30
C ASP A 38 18.17 16.53 -1.36
N ARG A 39 17.77 15.26 -1.20
CA ARG A 39 18.14 14.17 -2.09
C ARG A 39 17.12 14.04 -3.21
N ALA A 40 17.57 13.47 -4.33
CA ALA A 40 16.67 13.07 -5.41
C ALA A 40 15.61 12.08 -4.88
N ILE A 41 14.34 12.39 -5.12
CA ILE A 41 13.22 11.54 -4.71
C ILE A 41 13.21 10.28 -5.58
N SER A 42 13.21 9.12 -4.94
CA SER A 42 13.18 7.84 -5.65
C SER A 42 11.82 7.61 -6.32
N PHE A 43 11.80 7.62 -7.65
CA PHE A 43 10.60 7.28 -8.43
C PHE A 43 10.05 5.90 -8.06
N LEU A 44 10.93 4.92 -7.83
CA LEU A 44 10.51 3.58 -7.40
C LEU A 44 9.82 3.63 -6.04
N THR A 45 10.35 4.39 -5.08
CA THR A 45 9.73 4.54 -3.76
C THR A 45 8.34 5.19 -3.86
N VAL A 46 8.17 6.21 -4.70
CA VAL A 46 6.86 6.83 -4.95
C VAL A 46 5.87 5.83 -5.55
N LYS A 47 6.30 5.03 -6.54
CA LYS A 47 5.44 4.03 -7.18
C LYS A 47 5.09 2.88 -6.25
N SER A 48 6.05 2.39 -5.47
CA SER A 48 5.80 1.35 -4.45
C SER A 48 4.84 1.84 -3.39
N LYS A 49 4.97 3.10 -2.94
CA LYS A 49 4.06 3.68 -1.95
C LYS A 49 2.63 3.67 -2.49
N ARG A 50 2.43 4.17 -3.71
CA ARG A 50 1.11 4.18 -4.35
C ARG A 50 0.55 2.76 -4.50
N LEU A 51 1.36 1.79 -4.90
CA LEU A 51 0.92 0.39 -5.02
C LEU A 51 0.39 -0.17 -3.69
N VAL A 52 1.12 0.08 -2.60
CA VAL A 52 0.75 -0.38 -1.26
C VAL A 52 -0.53 0.33 -0.77
N GLU A 53 -0.65 1.64 -0.99
CA GLU A 53 -1.86 2.40 -0.64
C GLU A 53 -3.11 1.87 -1.35
N GLU A 54 -3.03 1.63 -2.67
CA GLU A 54 -4.14 1.05 -3.44
C GLU A 54 -4.47 -0.37 -2.98
N SER A 55 -3.47 -1.17 -2.61
CA SER A 55 -3.67 -2.53 -2.09
C SER A 55 -4.40 -2.53 -0.74
N LEU A 56 -4.03 -1.60 0.14
CA LEU A 56 -4.70 -1.41 1.44
C LEU A 56 -6.15 -0.96 1.26
N LEU A 57 -6.42 -0.02 0.34
CA LEU A 57 -7.77 0.42 0.01
C LEU A 57 -8.65 -0.75 -0.45
N LEU A 58 -8.14 -1.59 -1.36
CA LEU A 58 -8.86 -2.78 -1.84
C LEU A 58 -9.19 -3.77 -0.70
N ARG A 59 -8.28 -3.96 0.27
CA ARG A 59 -8.55 -4.82 1.43
C ARG A 59 -9.64 -4.25 2.34
N ILE A 60 -9.62 -2.94 2.58
CA ILE A 60 -10.66 -2.26 3.38
C ILE A 60 -12.03 -2.36 2.69
N GLU A 61 -12.07 -2.15 1.37
CA GLU A 61 -13.31 -2.28 0.59
C GLU A 61 -13.88 -3.70 0.66
N LYS A 62 -13.02 -4.74 0.56
CA LYS A 62 -13.42 -6.14 0.70
C LYS A 62 -13.97 -6.48 2.09
N MET A 63 -13.35 -5.99 3.15
CA MET A 63 -13.88 -6.18 4.51
C MET A 63 -15.26 -5.53 4.66
N ARG A 64 -15.42 -4.30 4.16
CA ARG A 64 -16.71 -3.59 4.20
C ARG A 64 -17.80 -4.26 3.38
N SER A 65 -17.47 -4.91 2.26
CA SER A 65 -18.47 -5.67 1.49
C SER A 65 -18.91 -6.93 2.24
N LEU A 66 -17.97 -7.65 2.85
CA LEU A 66 -18.27 -8.86 3.62
C LEU A 66 -19.15 -8.54 4.85
N ASP A 67 -18.91 -7.41 5.51
CA ASP A 67 -19.74 -6.97 6.65
C ASP A 67 -21.18 -6.64 6.23
N LYS A 68 -21.41 -6.19 4.99
CA LYS A 68 -22.75 -5.89 4.47
C LYS A 68 -23.55 -7.15 4.12
N ASP A 69 -22.86 -8.20 3.66
CA ASP A 69 -23.49 -9.47 3.28
C ASP A 69 -23.79 -10.37 4.51
N ALA A 70 -23.26 -10.01 5.68
CA ALA A 70 -23.50 -10.71 6.95
C ALA A 70 -24.75 -10.23 7.73
N VAL A 71 -25.49 -9.25 7.18
CA VAL A 71 -26.72 -8.64 7.75
C VAL A 71 -27.94 -9.03 6.93
#